data_AF-A0A6P7T3W1-F1
#
_entry.id   AF-A0A6P7T3W1-F1
#
_cell.length_a   1.000
_cell.length_b   1.000
_cell.length_c   1.000
_cell.angle_alpha   90.00
_cell.angle_beta   90.00
_cell.angle_gamma   90.00
#
_symmetry.space_group_name_H-M   'P 1'
#
loop_
_entity.id
_entity.type
_entity.pdbx_description
1 polymer ?
#
loop_
_entity_poly.entity_id
_entity_poly.type
_entity_poly.pdbx_seq_one_letter_code
_entity_poly.pdbx_strand_id
1 'polypeptide(L)'
;MDNNSKIMRRTISILLVFNLWISLSAADTFCLDKVTDVPNLNDQIQKELQASTFYLAASHYFERSDMALHGISKFFHKMSSEEKGHADKLMTYMNMRKSPPKTPNISIKDICDLFSKNDICLDKNSDDCKHLYSAKSDDCKHSCPAKTDDCTISSPHKVCTEITGTEHTQDICKKDNIPLYVMKLAHKLELLVYDKLVNIVKESSDEELKHFIEHEYLDEQIESIKQISDYEIQMARLGCGLGFYIFDQQFLQNDAKS
;
A
#
# COMPACT_ATOMS: atom_id res chain seq x y z
N MET A 1 23.06 1.78 70.67
CA MET A 1 23.61 1.45 69.33
C MET A 1 22.56 0.92 68.33
N ASP A 2 21.25 0.91 68.67
CA ASP A 2 20.19 0.26 67.87
C ASP A 2 19.41 1.21 66.93
N ASN A 3 19.48 2.53 67.13
CA ASN A 3 18.68 3.46 66.33
C ASN A 3 19.28 3.72 64.93
N ASN A 4 20.61 3.80 64.84
CA ASN A 4 21.31 4.02 63.57
C ASN A 4 21.22 2.82 62.62
N SER A 5 21.14 1.60 63.14
CA SER A 5 20.96 0.39 62.32
C SER A 5 19.55 0.29 61.74
N LYS A 6 18.53 0.71 62.50
CA LYS A 6 17.13 0.78 62.02
C LYS A 6 16.95 1.86 60.96
N ILE A 7 17.59 3.02 61.13
CA ILE A 7 17.58 4.10 60.13
C ILE A 7 18.28 3.64 58.85
N MET A 8 19.44 3.00 58.95
CA MET A 8 20.19 2.47 57.80
C MET A 8 19.41 1.40 57.03
N ARG A 9 18.70 0.51 57.72
CA ARG A 9 17.83 -0.49 57.05
C ARG A 9 16.66 0.16 56.33
N ARG A 10 16.04 1.20 56.91
CA ARG A 10 14.95 1.96 56.27
C ARG A 10 15.44 2.71 55.04
N THR A 11 16.60 3.35 55.09
CA THR A 11 17.15 4.05 53.91
C THR A 11 17.56 3.08 52.80
N ILE A 12 18.13 1.92 53.12
CA ILE A 12 18.42 0.88 52.12
C ILE A 12 17.13 0.33 51.49
N SER A 13 16.09 0.04 52.29
CA SER A 13 14.80 -0.40 51.75
C SER A 13 14.14 0.64 50.85
N ILE A 14 14.18 1.93 51.23
CA ILE A 14 13.63 3.01 50.40
C ILE A 14 14.42 3.14 49.09
N LEU A 15 15.76 3.09 49.15
CA LEU A 15 16.62 3.12 47.96
C LEU A 15 16.38 1.93 47.04
N LEU A 16 16.16 0.73 47.58
CA LEU A 16 15.85 -0.46 46.78
C LEU A 16 14.48 -0.36 46.12
N VAL A 17 13.46 0.11 46.83
CA VAL A 17 12.13 0.34 46.25
C VAL A 17 12.16 1.44 45.19
N PHE A 18 12.91 2.52 45.43
CA PHE A 18 13.06 3.61 44.48
C PHE A 18 13.82 3.18 43.22
N ASN A 19 14.91 2.42 43.37
CA ASN A 19 15.63 1.84 42.23
C ASN A 19 14.77 0.81 41.48
N LEU A 20 14.01 -0.03 42.18
CA LEU A 20 13.07 -0.97 41.56
C LEU A 20 11.96 -0.25 40.80
N TRP A 21 11.43 0.86 41.35
CA TRP A 21 10.44 1.70 40.69
C TRP A 21 11.00 2.43 39.45
N ILE A 22 12.23 2.95 39.53
CA ILE A 22 12.93 3.52 38.37
C ILE A 22 13.14 2.46 37.29
N SER A 23 13.64 1.27 37.64
CA SER A 23 13.84 0.16 36.70
C SER A 23 12.52 -0.32 36.07
N LEU A 24 11.43 -0.34 36.83
CA LEU A 24 10.10 -0.69 36.32
C LEU A 24 9.58 0.38 35.36
N SER A 25 9.74 1.67 35.68
CA SER A 25 9.33 2.77 34.77
C SER A 25 10.18 2.86 33.50
N ALA A 26 11.46 2.48 33.57
CA ALA A 26 12.34 2.44 32.41
C ALA A 26 11.96 1.30 31.44
N ALA A 27 11.45 0.17 31.97
CA ALA A 27 10.88 -0.90 31.16
C ALA A 27 9.61 -0.43 30.43
N ASP A 28 8.78 0.38 31.08
CA ASP A 28 7.58 0.98 30.46
C ASP A 28 7.93 2.01 29.37
N THR A 29 9.04 2.74 29.52
CA THR A 29 9.52 3.71 28.52
C THR A 29 10.07 3.04 27.25
N PHE A 30 10.60 1.81 27.37
CA PHE A 30 11.09 1.02 26.24
C PHE A 30 9.96 0.48 25.34
N CYS A 31 8.74 0.37 25.85
CA CYS A 31 7.57 -0.11 25.12
C CYS A 31 6.91 0.96 24.22
N LEU A 32 7.20 2.26 24.43
CA LEU A 32 6.65 3.35 23.61
C LEU A 32 7.31 3.46 22.22
N ASP A 33 8.52 2.92 22.06
CA ASP A 33 9.28 3.04 20.82
C ASP A 33 8.82 2.10 19.70
N LYS A 34 7.99 1.08 19.99
CA LYS A 34 7.57 0.07 19.02
C LYS A 34 6.08 0.16 18.70
N VAL A 35 5.74 -0.02 17.42
CA VAL A 35 4.35 -0.16 17.00
C VAL A 35 3.76 -1.42 17.61
N THR A 36 2.57 -1.31 18.20
CA THR A 36 1.85 -2.45 18.80
C THR A 36 1.17 -3.35 17.76
N ASP A 37 0.71 -2.77 16.65
CA ASP A 37 -0.10 -3.45 15.62
C ASP A 37 0.64 -3.65 14.27
N VAL A 38 1.82 -4.27 14.34
CA VAL A 38 2.63 -4.56 13.16
C VAL A 38 1.92 -5.41 12.08
N PRO A 39 1.10 -6.42 12.41
CA PRO A 39 0.40 -7.21 11.40
C PRO A 39 -0.58 -6.39 10.57
N ASN A 40 -1.44 -5.58 11.20
CA ASN A 40 -2.42 -4.79 10.47
C ASN A 40 -1.76 -3.67 9.66
N LEU A 41 -0.67 -3.06 10.15
CA LEU A 41 0.08 -2.09 9.33
C LEU A 41 0.70 -2.71 8.08
N ASN A 42 1.20 -3.95 8.16
CA ASN A 42 1.71 -4.65 6.98
C ASN A 42 0.58 -5.04 6.02
N ASP A 43 -0.60 -5.43 6.52
CA ASP A 43 -1.79 -5.64 5.67
C ASP A 43 -2.20 -4.32 5.00
N GLN A 44 -2.21 -3.21 5.74
CA GLN A 44 -2.53 -1.89 5.20
C GLN A 44 -1.55 -1.46 4.11
N ILE A 45 -0.24 -1.60 4.33
CA ILE A 45 0.79 -1.37 3.30
C ILE A 45 0.48 -2.19 2.03
N GLN A 46 0.08 -3.44 2.19
CA GLN A 46 -0.31 -4.27 1.05
C GLN A 46 -1.56 -3.72 0.35
N LYS A 47 -2.56 -3.20 1.08
CA LYS A 47 -3.74 -2.57 0.50
C LYS A 47 -3.40 -1.32 -0.30
N GLU A 48 -2.56 -0.43 0.24
CA GLU A 48 -2.13 0.77 -0.49
C GLU A 48 -1.37 0.43 -1.78
N LEU A 49 -0.46 -0.57 -1.72
CA LEU A 49 0.26 -1.03 -2.91
C LEU A 49 -0.66 -1.72 -3.94
N GLN A 50 -1.65 -2.47 -3.48
CA GLN A 50 -2.66 -3.07 -4.36
C GLN A 50 -3.53 -2.00 -5.02
N ALA A 51 -3.92 -0.96 -4.28
CA ALA A 51 -4.67 0.17 -4.83
C ALA A 51 -3.85 0.95 -5.85
N SER A 52 -2.58 1.25 -5.53
CA SER A 52 -1.63 1.84 -6.47
C SER A 52 -1.53 1.05 -7.78
N THR A 53 -1.46 -0.29 -7.68
CA THR A 53 -1.39 -1.18 -8.85
C THR A 53 -2.67 -1.16 -9.67
N PHE A 54 -3.84 -1.19 -9.01
CA PHE A 54 -5.14 -1.07 -9.68
C PHE A 54 -5.25 0.24 -10.46
N TYR A 55 -4.87 1.36 -9.83
CA TYR A 55 -4.90 2.67 -10.46
C TYR A 55 -3.93 2.79 -11.64
N LEU A 56 -2.73 2.20 -11.53
CA LEU A 56 -1.80 2.16 -12.65
C LEU A 56 -2.35 1.35 -13.83
N ALA A 57 -2.97 0.21 -13.56
CA ALA A 57 -3.61 -0.60 -14.58
C ALA A 57 -4.78 0.14 -15.26
N ALA A 58 -5.62 0.82 -14.47
CA ALA A 58 -6.70 1.65 -14.98
C ALA A 58 -6.19 2.80 -15.86
N SER A 59 -5.11 3.48 -15.44
CA SER A 59 -4.46 4.54 -16.21
C SER A 59 -4.07 4.06 -17.61
N HIS A 60 -3.30 2.98 -17.70
CA HIS A 60 -2.86 2.45 -19.00
C HIS A 60 -4.01 1.87 -19.82
N TYR A 61 -5.05 1.35 -19.16
CA TYR A 61 -6.25 0.90 -19.85
C TYR A 61 -6.94 2.05 -20.62
N PHE A 62 -7.12 3.21 -19.98
CA PHE A 62 -7.75 4.38 -20.62
C PHE A 62 -6.85 5.11 -21.62
N GLU A 63 -5.53 4.94 -21.51
CA GLU A 63 -4.54 5.48 -22.44
C GLU A 63 -4.57 4.81 -23.82
N ARG A 64 -5.04 3.57 -23.92
CA ARG A 64 -5.10 2.80 -25.17
C ARG A 64 -5.80 3.58 -26.28
N SER A 65 -5.33 3.40 -27.52
CA SER A 65 -5.87 4.09 -28.70
C SER A 65 -7.36 3.80 -28.98
N ASP A 66 -7.89 2.67 -28.52
CA ASP A 66 -9.29 2.29 -28.71
C ASP A 66 -10.22 2.76 -27.58
N MET A 67 -9.66 3.35 -26.52
CA MET A 67 -10.36 4.01 -25.42
C MET A 67 -10.15 5.54 -25.49
N ALA A 68 -8.90 5.98 -25.58
CA ALA A 68 -8.47 7.37 -25.80
C ALA A 68 -9.06 8.40 -24.81
N LEU A 69 -9.17 8.01 -23.53
CA LEU A 69 -9.65 8.87 -22.43
C LEU A 69 -8.45 9.33 -21.60
N HIS A 70 -7.69 10.27 -22.16
CA HIS A 70 -6.40 10.69 -21.61
C HIS A 70 -6.51 11.48 -20.31
N GLY A 71 -7.60 12.20 -20.09
CA GLY A 71 -7.85 12.91 -18.83
C GLY A 71 -8.09 11.94 -17.67
N ILE A 72 -8.94 10.94 -17.90
CA ILE A 72 -9.21 9.86 -16.93
C ILE A 72 -7.93 9.02 -16.70
N SER A 73 -7.18 8.73 -17.76
CA SER A 73 -5.89 8.05 -17.65
C SER A 73 -4.93 8.79 -16.72
N LYS A 74 -4.72 10.10 -16.94
CA LYS A 74 -3.87 10.93 -16.07
C LYS A 74 -4.36 10.98 -14.63
N PHE A 75 -5.67 11.11 -14.42
CA PHE A 75 -6.27 11.07 -13.09
C PHE A 75 -5.87 9.78 -12.36
N PHE A 76 -6.07 8.61 -12.97
CA PHE A 76 -5.69 7.35 -12.36
C PHE A 76 -4.18 7.18 -12.20
N HIS A 77 -3.36 7.73 -13.08
CA HIS A 77 -1.91 7.74 -12.90
C HIS A 77 -1.50 8.54 -11.64
N LYS A 78 -2.17 9.67 -11.40
CA LYS A 78 -1.95 10.49 -10.20
C LYS A 78 -2.36 9.73 -8.94
N MET A 79 -3.57 9.15 -8.92
CA MET A 79 -4.06 8.31 -7.81
C MET A 79 -3.08 7.16 -7.51
N SER A 80 -2.57 6.50 -8.54
CA SER A 80 -1.57 5.42 -8.36
C SER A 80 -0.31 5.89 -7.63
N SER A 81 0.15 7.11 -7.93
CA SER A 81 1.33 7.71 -7.29
C SER A 81 1.04 8.11 -5.85
N GLU A 82 -0.16 8.61 -5.58
CA GLU A 82 -0.64 8.96 -4.23
C GLU A 82 -0.73 7.72 -3.33
N GLU A 83 -1.37 6.64 -3.78
CA GLU A 83 -1.45 5.39 -3.00
C GLU A 83 -0.08 4.75 -2.74
N LYS A 84 0.84 4.87 -3.70
CA LYS A 84 2.22 4.46 -3.47
C LYS A 84 2.88 5.31 -2.38
N GLY A 85 2.61 6.61 -2.37
CA GLY A 85 3.01 7.53 -1.31
C GLY A 85 2.44 7.15 0.06
N HIS A 86 1.17 6.72 0.13
CA HIS A 86 0.55 6.20 1.36
C HIS A 86 1.31 4.97 1.89
N ALA A 87 1.65 4.02 1.01
CA ALA A 87 2.47 2.87 1.40
C ALA A 87 3.85 3.28 1.96
N ASP A 88 4.51 4.23 1.29
CA ASP A 88 5.83 4.74 1.70
C ASP A 88 5.76 5.50 3.04
N LYS A 89 4.71 6.30 3.27
CA LYS A 89 4.43 6.97 4.55
C LYS A 89 4.31 5.93 5.69
N LEU A 90 3.53 4.86 5.51
CA LEU A 90 3.39 3.78 6.51
C LEU A 90 4.72 3.07 6.79
N MET A 91 5.45 2.69 5.74
CA MET A 91 6.75 2.04 5.88
C MET A 91 7.75 2.93 6.63
N THR A 92 7.74 4.23 6.35
CA THR A 92 8.59 5.22 7.01
C THR A 92 8.24 5.34 8.50
N TYR A 93 6.95 5.47 8.82
CA TYR A 93 6.46 5.51 10.19
C TYR A 93 6.86 4.26 10.99
N MET A 94 6.70 3.07 10.39
CA MET A 94 7.11 1.80 10.97
C MET A 94 8.61 1.76 11.28
N ASN A 95 9.44 2.24 10.35
CA ASN A 95 10.89 2.37 10.57
C ASN A 95 11.23 3.36 11.70
N MET A 96 10.55 4.50 11.77
CA MET A 96 10.71 5.48 12.86
C MET A 96 10.39 4.87 14.23
N ARG A 97 9.32 4.06 14.30
CA ARG A 97 8.91 3.29 15.48
C ARG A 97 9.62 1.92 15.59
N LYS A 98 10.87 1.83 15.10
CA LYS A 98 11.79 0.67 15.24
C LYS A 98 11.17 -0.70 14.92
N SER A 99 10.22 -0.72 13.99
CA SER A 99 9.41 -1.90 13.66
C SER A 99 9.47 -2.12 12.14
N PRO A 100 10.47 -2.86 11.62
CA PRO A 100 10.71 -2.92 10.17
C PRO A 100 9.49 -3.42 9.39
N PRO A 101 9.07 -2.72 8.32
CA PRO A 101 7.95 -3.14 7.49
C PRO A 101 8.31 -4.35 6.63
N LYS A 102 7.29 -5.08 6.19
CA LYS A 102 7.40 -6.17 5.22
C LYS A 102 6.85 -5.72 3.88
N THR A 103 7.68 -5.79 2.84
CA THR A 103 7.24 -5.59 1.47
C THR A 103 6.46 -6.83 0.99
N PRO A 104 5.25 -6.68 0.42
CA PRO A 104 4.50 -7.81 -0.11
C PRO A 104 5.20 -8.40 -1.35
N ASN A 105 5.36 -9.72 -1.37
CA ASN A 105 5.77 -10.53 -2.52
C ASN A 105 7.15 -10.23 -3.16
N ILE A 106 7.97 -9.38 -2.56
CA ILE A 106 9.35 -9.15 -2.99
C ILE A 106 10.24 -9.04 -1.75
N SER A 107 10.95 -10.12 -1.45
CA SER A 107 12.07 -10.09 -0.52
C SER A 107 13.37 -9.78 -1.26
N ILE A 108 14.39 -9.34 -0.52
CA ILE A 108 15.76 -9.22 -1.04
C ILE A 108 16.20 -10.55 -1.67
N LYS A 109 15.76 -11.68 -1.09
CA LYS A 109 16.01 -13.02 -1.64
C LYS A 109 15.39 -13.21 -3.01
N ASP A 110 14.15 -12.77 -3.22
CA ASP A 110 13.46 -12.92 -4.50
C ASP A 110 14.16 -12.10 -5.60
N ILE A 111 14.67 -10.92 -5.26
CA ILE A 111 15.50 -10.11 -6.17
C ILE A 111 16.83 -10.80 -6.47
N CYS A 112 17.51 -11.34 -5.45
CA CYS A 112 18.74 -12.12 -5.64
C CYS A 112 18.49 -13.36 -6.53
N ASP A 113 17.36 -14.05 -6.35
CA ASP A 113 16.96 -15.20 -7.15
C ASP A 113 16.65 -14.77 -8.60
N LEU A 114 16.03 -13.60 -8.81
CA LEU A 114 15.82 -13.03 -10.15
C LEU A 114 17.15 -12.69 -10.84
N PHE A 115 18.09 -12.07 -10.13
CA PHE A 115 19.42 -11.75 -10.66
C PHE A 115 20.20 -13.02 -11.04
N SER A 116 20.17 -14.03 -10.16
CA SER A 116 20.80 -15.33 -10.40
C SER A 116 20.20 -16.04 -11.61
N LYS A 117 18.87 -15.97 -11.80
CA LYS A 117 18.18 -16.56 -12.97
C LYS A 117 18.49 -15.87 -14.30
N ASN A 118 18.93 -14.61 -14.28
CA ASN A 118 19.21 -13.82 -15.48
C ASN A 118 20.71 -13.62 -15.73
N ASP A 119 21.58 -14.36 -15.02
CA ASP A 119 23.04 -14.21 -15.08
C ASP A 119 23.56 -12.78 -14.80
N ILE A 120 22.75 -11.97 -14.11
CA ILE A 120 23.12 -10.62 -13.67
C ILE A 120 23.83 -10.77 -12.32
N CYS A 121 25.12 -11.04 -12.34
CA CYS A 121 25.92 -11.08 -11.11
C CYS A 121 26.41 -9.68 -10.76
N LEU A 122 26.06 -9.19 -9.56
CA LEU A 122 26.85 -8.15 -8.90
C LEU A 122 28.19 -8.81 -8.54
N ASP A 123 29.20 -8.52 -9.36
CA ASP A 123 30.59 -8.96 -9.28
C ASP A 123 30.86 -10.33 -8.63
N LYS A 124 31.17 -11.33 -9.46
CA LYS A 124 31.53 -12.70 -9.01
C LYS A 124 32.79 -12.74 -8.13
N ASN A 125 33.51 -11.63 -7.98
CA ASN A 125 34.70 -11.51 -7.13
C ASN A 125 34.54 -10.53 -5.95
N SER A 126 33.36 -9.93 -5.75
CA SER A 126 33.13 -9.08 -4.58
C SER A 126 32.60 -9.90 -3.39
N ASP A 127 33.33 -9.84 -2.27
CA ASP A 127 32.91 -10.38 -0.98
C ASP A 127 31.66 -9.68 -0.39
N ASP A 128 31.07 -8.68 -1.07
CA ASP A 128 29.98 -7.85 -0.53
C ASP A 128 28.67 -8.59 -0.26
N CYS A 129 28.43 -9.76 -0.88
CA CYS A 129 27.21 -10.55 -0.65
C CYS A 129 27.39 -11.65 0.42
N LYS A 130 28.61 -11.91 0.92
CA LYS A 130 28.85 -12.98 1.91
C LYS A 130 28.22 -12.73 3.27
N HIS A 131 27.87 -11.48 3.58
CA HIS A 131 27.24 -11.13 4.86
C HIS A 131 25.73 -11.37 4.89
N LEU A 132 25.09 -11.64 3.74
CA LEU A 132 23.63 -11.76 3.65
C LEU A 132 23.11 -13.20 3.55
N TYR A 133 23.95 -14.20 3.26
CA TYR A 133 23.50 -15.60 3.13
C TYR A 133 24.55 -16.63 3.57
N SER A 134 24.20 -17.47 4.55
CA SER A 134 24.86 -18.73 4.86
C SER A 134 23.91 -19.92 4.62
N ALA A 135 23.72 -20.28 3.36
CA ALA A 135 23.22 -21.61 3.01
C ALA A 135 23.71 -21.98 1.60
N LYS A 136 24.38 -23.13 1.51
CA LYS A 136 25.03 -23.68 0.31
C LYS A 136 24.01 -23.95 -0.80
N SER A 137 24.32 -23.50 -2.02
CA SER A 137 23.66 -23.93 -3.25
C SER A 137 24.42 -25.12 -3.84
N ASP A 138 23.74 -26.25 -4.03
CA ASP A 138 24.16 -27.25 -5.00
C ASP A 138 22.93 -27.62 -5.85
N ASP A 139 23.18 -27.77 -7.16
CA ASP A 139 22.31 -28.29 -8.21
C ASP A 139 21.13 -27.44 -8.72
N CYS A 140 21.35 -26.83 -9.90
CA CYS A 140 20.33 -26.73 -10.96
C CYS A 140 20.99 -26.79 -12.35
N LYS A 141 21.07 -27.99 -12.93
CA LYS A 141 20.94 -28.16 -14.39
C LYS A 141 19.45 -28.00 -14.70
N HIS A 142 19.03 -27.27 -15.74
CA HIS A 142 17.94 -27.66 -16.65
C HIS A 142 17.73 -26.63 -17.80
N SER A 143 17.26 -27.20 -18.92
CA SER A 143 17.03 -26.63 -20.25
C SER A 143 15.72 -25.83 -20.35
N CYS A 144 15.69 -24.82 -21.22
CA CYS A 144 14.56 -23.92 -21.48
C CYS A 144 13.73 -24.40 -22.69
N PRO A 145 12.37 -24.39 -22.68
CA PRO A 145 11.56 -24.55 -23.88
C PRO A 145 11.08 -23.21 -24.46
N ALA A 146 10.99 -23.16 -25.79
CA ALA A 146 10.62 -22.00 -26.58
C ALA A 146 9.10 -21.91 -26.90
N LYS A 147 8.61 -20.66 -26.90
CA LYS A 147 7.48 -20.02 -27.63
C LYS A 147 6.06 -20.62 -27.55
N THR A 148 5.06 -19.73 -27.48
CA THR A 148 4.09 -19.51 -28.59
C THR A 148 3.23 -18.26 -28.35
N ASP A 149 2.90 -17.63 -29.47
CA ASP A 149 2.15 -16.39 -29.64
C ASP A 149 0.63 -16.62 -29.54
N ASP A 150 -0.14 -15.67 -28.98
CA ASP A 150 -1.52 -15.39 -29.44
C ASP A 150 -1.96 -13.96 -29.04
N CYS A 151 -2.13 -13.09 -30.04
CA CYS A 151 -2.72 -11.75 -29.90
C CYS A 151 -4.06 -11.72 -30.63
N THR A 152 -5.09 -12.28 -30.01
CA THR A 152 -6.48 -12.10 -30.44
C THR A 152 -7.11 -10.93 -29.67
N ILE A 153 -7.52 -9.92 -30.43
CA ILE A 153 -8.13 -8.66 -29.98
C ILE A 153 -9.32 -8.97 -29.06
N SER A 154 -9.25 -8.48 -27.83
CA SER A 154 -10.14 -8.85 -26.72
C SER A 154 -11.53 -8.22 -26.83
N SER A 155 -12.56 -9.07 -26.80
CA SER A 155 -13.95 -8.68 -26.57
C SER A 155 -14.08 -7.88 -25.25
N PRO A 156 -14.99 -6.89 -25.14
CA PRO A 156 -15.20 -6.07 -23.93
C PRO A 156 -15.37 -6.89 -22.63
N HIS A 157 -15.85 -8.13 -22.74
CA HIS A 157 -15.96 -9.06 -21.62
C HIS A 157 -14.61 -9.54 -21.07
N LYS A 158 -13.63 -9.80 -21.93
CA LYS A 158 -12.31 -10.29 -21.51
C LYS A 158 -11.55 -9.22 -20.72
N VAL A 159 -11.70 -7.95 -21.09
CA VAL A 159 -11.13 -6.80 -20.39
C VAL A 159 -11.75 -6.61 -19.00
N CYS A 160 -13.07 -6.71 -18.87
CA CYS A 160 -13.74 -6.69 -17.57
C CYS A 160 -13.21 -7.82 -16.67
N THR A 161 -13.06 -9.04 -17.19
CA THR A 161 -12.49 -10.17 -16.43
C THR A 161 -11.02 -9.96 -16.08
N GLU A 162 -10.21 -9.36 -16.96
CA GLU A 162 -8.79 -9.05 -16.73
C GLU A 162 -8.59 -7.98 -15.65
N ILE A 163 -9.47 -6.98 -15.57
CA ILE A 163 -9.40 -5.91 -14.56
C ILE A 163 -10.01 -6.34 -13.22
N THR A 164 -11.06 -7.17 -13.23
CA THR A 164 -11.90 -7.43 -12.04
C THR A 164 -11.75 -8.84 -11.48
N GLY A 165 -11.16 -9.76 -12.24
CA GLY A 165 -11.07 -11.18 -11.89
C GLY A 165 -12.40 -11.94 -11.85
N THR A 166 -13.53 -11.33 -12.23
CA THR A 166 -14.86 -11.97 -12.15
C THR A 166 -15.65 -11.86 -13.46
N GLU A 167 -16.36 -12.93 -13.83
CA GLU A 167 -17.29 -12.92 -14.97
C GLU A 167 -18.54 -12.11 -14.60
N HIS A 168 -18.63 -10.87 -15.08
CA HIS A 168 -19.82 -10.04 -14.90
C HIS A 168 -20.88 -10.29 -15.98
N THR A 169 -22.15 -10.24 -15.59
CA THR A 169 -23.30 -10.36 -16.49
C THR A 169 -23.31 -9.24 -17.54
N GLN A 170 -23.62 -9.65 -18.76
CA GLN A 170 -23.44 -9.01 -20.08
C GLN A 170 -23.93 -7.54 -20.26
N ASP A 171 -24.66 -6.96 -19.31
CA ASP A 171 -25.18 -5.58 -19.41
C ASP A 171 -24.30 -4.51 -18.75
N ILE A 172 -23.50 -4.86 -17.73
CA ILE A 172 -22.66 -3.89 -16.99
C ILE A 172 -21.37 -3.56 -17.78
N CYS A 173 -20.87 -4.51 -18.58
CA CYS A 173 -19.64 -4.44 -19.36
C CYS A 173 -19.82 -4.02 -20.83
N LYS A 174 -20.94 -3.37 -21.19
CA LYS A 174 -21.02 -2.70 -22.50
C LYS A 174 -19.89 -1.68 -22.57
N LYS A 175 -19.09 -1.70 -23.64
CA LYS A 175 -17.89 -0.85 -23.83
C LYS A 175 -18.18 0.62 -23.49
N ASP A 176 -19.38 1.07 -23.83
CA ASP A 176 -19.89 2.41 -23.62
C ASP A 176 -20.05 2.82 -22.14
N ASN A 177 -19.93 1.90 -21.17
CA ASN A 177 -20.06 2.15 -19.72
C ASN A 177 -18.81 1.82 -18.90
N ILE A 178 -17.73 1.35 -19.53
CA ILE A 178 -16.51 0.94 -18.82
C ILE A 178 -15.92 2.08 -17.96
N PRO A 179 -15.81 3.34 -18.43
CA PRO A 179 -15.31 4.44 -17.60
C PRO A 179 -16.07 4.60 -16.28
N LEU A 180 -17.40 4.60 -16.32
CA LEU A 180 -18.24 4.71 -15.12
C LEU A 180 -18.08 3.48 -14.21
N TYR A 181 -17.92 2.29 -14.80
CA TYR A 181 -17.72 1.07 -14.03
C TYR A 181 -16.38 1.09 -13.29
N VAL A 182 -15.27 1.47 -13.94
CA VAL A 182 -13.95 1.57 -13.28
C VAL A 182 -13.96 2.64 -12.20
N MET A 183 -14.62 3.78 -12.42
CA MET A 183 -14.78 4.80 -11.38
C MET A 183 -15.54 4.26 -10.15
N LYS A 184 -16.56 3.44 -10.35
CA LYS A 184 -17.28 2.76 -9.25
C LYS A 184 -16.42 1.76 -8.49
N LEU A 185 -15.50 1.09 -9.17
CA LEU A 185 -14.55 0.20 -8.51
C LEU A 185 -13.55 1.00 -7.68
N ALA A 186 -13.03 2.11 -8.22
CA ALA A 186 -12.15 3.03 -7.50
C ALA A 186 -12.81 3.51 -6.21
N HIS A 187 -14.04 3.99 -6.27
CA HIS A 187 -14.76 4.44 -5.07
C HIS A 187 -14.94 3.34 -4.03
N LYS A 188 -15.31 2.13 -4.45
CA LYS A 188 -15.43 0.98 -3.54
C LYS A 188 -14.10 0.59 -2.92
N LEU A 189 -13.02 0.72 -3.67
CA LEU A 189 -11.68 0.46 -3.20
C LEU A 189 -11.29 1.48 -2.12
N GLU A 190 -11.53 2.77 -2.35
CA GLU A 190 -11.27 3.81 -1.34
C GLU A 190 -12.07 3.59 -0.04
N LEU A 191 -13.36 3.27 -0.17
CA LEU A 191 -14.19 2.96 1.00
C LEU A 191 -13.65 1.76 1.80
N LEU A 192 -13.11 0.74 1.10
CA LEU A 192 -12.50 -0.42 1.73
C LEU A 192 -11.20 -0.04 2.46
N VAL A 193 -10.32 0.73 1.81
CA VAL A 193 -9.06 1.21 2.40
C VAL A 193 -9.35 2.07 3.64
N TYR A 194 -10.31 3.00 3.53
CA TYR A 194 -10.74 3.84 4.65
C TYR A 194 -11.30 3.04 5.83
N ASP A 195 -12.20 2.07 5.58
CA ASP A 195 -12.75 1.23 6.66
C ASP A 195 -11.64 0.46 7.38
N LYS A 196 -10.62 -0.02 6.65
CA LYS A 196 -9.46 -0.68 7.25
C LYS A 196 -8.63 0.25 8.14
N LEU A 197 -8.34 1.46 7.69
CA LEU A 197 -7.63 2.47 8.50
C LEU A 197 -8.41 2.80 9.78
N VAL A 198 -9.72 3.01 9.66
CA VAL A 198 -10.60 3.29 10.81
C VAL A 198 -10.60 2.12 11.80
N ASN A 199 -10.59 0.87 11.32
CA ASN A 199 -10.54 -0.30 12.20
C ASN A 199 -9.20 -0.38 12.95
N ILE A 200 -8.08 -0.04 12.31
CA ILE A 200 -6.76 0.05 12.99
C ILE A 200 -6.81 1.10 14.12
N VAL A 201 -7.38 2.29 13.87
CA VAL A 201 -7.52 3.34 14.89
C VAL A 201 -8.40 2.88 16.06
N LYS A 202 -9.51 2.19 15.78
CA LYS A 202 -10.45 1.71 16.81
C LYS A 202 -9.86 0.64 17.71
N GLU A 203 -9.10 -0.30 17.13
CA GLU A 203 -8.59 -1.48 17.84
C GLU A 203 -7.23 -1.23 18.49
N SER A 204 -6.47 -0.24 18.00
CA SER A 204 -5.15 0.10 18.54
C SER A 204 -5.24 0.68 19.96
N SER A 205 -4.29 0.29 20.81
CA SER A 205 -4.04 0.95 22.10
C SER A 205 -2.94 2.02 22.02
N ASP A 206 -2.27 2.15 20.87
CA ASP A 206 -1.17 3.09 20.64
C ASP A 206 -1.74 4.45 20.18
N GLU A 207 -1.75 5.42 21.11
CA GLU A 207 -2.27 6.77 20.86
C GLU A 207 -1.48 7.56 19.82
N GLU A 208 -0.16 7.31 19.69
CA GLU A 208 0.66 7.95 18.65
C GLU A 208 0.30 7.39 17.27
N LEU A 209 0.08 6.08 17.17
CA LEU A 209 -0.40 5.45 15.94
C LEU A 209 -1.78 5.96 15.52
N LYS A 210 -2.71 6.10 16.48
CA LYS A 210 -4.03 6.68 16.21
C LYS A 210 -3.90 8.07 15.64
N HIS A 211 -3.17 8.95 16.34
CA HIS A 211 -2.96 10.33 15.91
C HIS A 211 -2.34 10.39 14.52
N PHE A 212 -1.33 9.56 14.24
CA PHE A 212 -0.70 9.48 12.92
C PHE A 212 -1.70 9.09 11.83
N ILE A 213 -2.48 8.01 12.01
CA ILE A 213 -3.46 7.59 11.00
C ILE A 213 -4.56 8.65 10.81
N GLU A 214 -5.06 9.22 11.89
CA GLU A 214 -6.13 10.23 11.84
C GLU A 214 -5.72 11.47 11.02
N HIS A 215 -4.52 12.00 11.24
CA HIS A 215 -4.09 13.25 10.60
C HIS A 215 -3.44 13.05 9.23
N GLU A 216 -2.71 11.94 9.02
CA GLU A 216 -1.95 11.74 7.78
C GLU A 216 -2.72 10.94 6.73
N TYR A 217 -3.85 10.31 7.09
CA TYR A 217 -4.63 9.45 6.18
C TYR A 217 -6.13 9.76 6.20
N LEU A 218 -6.79 9.82 7.36
CA LEU A 218 -8.27 9.83 7.37
C LEU A 218 -8.85 11.10 6.71
N ASP A 219 -8.22 12.26 6.91
CA ASP A 219 -8.63 13.50 6.26
C ASP A 219 -8.44 13.44 4.73
N GLU A 220 -7.25 13.02 4.28
CA GLU A 220 -6.93 12.82 2.86
C GLU A 220 -7.92 11.82 2.21
N GLN A 221 -8.26 10.74 2.90
CA GLN A 221 -9.19 9.72 2.40
C GLN A 221 -10.62 10.21 2.29
N ILE A 222 -11.11 11.00 3.23
CA ILE A 222 -12.46 11.58 3.14
C ILE A 222 -12.56 12.51 1.92
N GLU A 223 -11.51 13.29 1.64
CA GLU A 223 -11.44 14.16 0.47
C GLU A 223 -11.42 13.36 -0.84
N SER A 224 -10.58 12.32 -0.92
CA SER A 224 -10.50 11.41 -2.08
C SER A 224 -11.83 10.71 -2.37
N ILE A 225 -12.46 10.12 -1.34
CA ILE A 225 -13.77 9.45 -1.46
C ILE A 225 -14.84 10.42 -1.97
N LYS A 226 -14.87 11.64 -1.42
CA LYS A 226 -15.82 12.68 -1.86
C LYS A 226 -15.59 13.03 -3.32
N GLN A 227 -14.34 13.25 -3.73
CA GLN A 227 -13.99 13.61 -5.09
C GLN A 227 -14.44 12.54 -6.08
N ILE A 228 -14.12 11.27 -5.81
CA ILE A 228 -14.51 10.14 -6.66
C ILE A 228 -16.04 9.96 -6.69
N SER A 229 -16.72 10.15 -5.55
CA SER A 229 -18.19 10.09 -5.49
C SER A 229 -18.84 11.17 -6.36
N ASP A 230 -18.33 12.40 -6.33
CA ASP A 230 -18.80 13.50 -7.17
C ASP A 230 -18.56 13.19 -8.66
N TYR A 231 -17.45 12.53 -9.01
CA TYR A 231 -17.17 12.07 -10.37
C TYR A 231 -18.13 10.97 -10.84
N GLU A 232 -18.43 9.99 -10.01
CA GLU A 232 -19.44 8.96 -10.37
C GLU A 232 -20.79 9.58 -10.72
N ILE A 233 -21.26 10.52 -9.90
CA ILE A 233 -22.55 11.19 -10.09
C ILE A 233 -22.55 11.98 -11.40
N GLN A 234 -21.45 12.70 -11.69
CA GLN A 234 -21.30 13.44 -12.93
C GLN A 234 -21.30 12.52 -14.16
N MET A 235 -20.47 11.47 -14.14
CA MET A 235 -20.40 10.48 -15.22
C MET A 235 -21.75 9.78 -15.44
N ALA A 236 -22.46 9.41 -14.36
CA ALA A 236 -23.77 8.79 -14.45
C ALA A 236 -24.83 9.72 -15.06
N ARG A 237 -24.77 11.02 -14.78
CA ARG A 237 -25.67 12.04 -15.35
C ARG A 237 -25.38 12.33 -16.82
N LEU A 238 -24.11 12.39 -17.18
CA LEU A 238 -23.67 12.66 -18.56
C LEU A 238 -23.99 11.50 -19.51
N GLY A 239 -24.00 10.27 -18.98
CA GLY A 239 -24.21 9.08 -19.77
C GLY A 239 -23.01 8.74 -20.66
N CYS A 240 -23.18 7.73 -21.51
CA CYS A 240 -22.10 7.18 -22.32
C CYS A 240 -21.74 8.04 -23.55
N GLY A 241 -20.66 7.67 -24.23
CA GLY A 241 -20.23 8.29 -25.49
C GLY A 241 -19.77 9.74 -25.29
N LEU A 242 -20.51 10.70 -25.85
CA LEU A 242 -20.17 12.13 -25.76
C LEU A 242 -20.06 12.63 -24.32
N GLY A 243 -20.87 12.09 -23.41
CA GLY A 243 -20.83 12.43 -21.99
C GLY A 243 -19.46 12.16 -21.37
N PHE A 244 -18.90 10.96 -21.59
CA PHE A 244 -17.57 10.60 -21.11
C PHE A 244 -16.45 11.39 -21.77
N TYR A 245 -16.58 11.71 -23.06
CA TYR A 245 -15.62 12.59 -23.73
C TYR A 245 -15.58 13.98 -23.09
N ILE A 246 -16.74 14.61 -22.85
CA ILE A 246 -16.82 15.92 -22.21
C ILE A 246 -16.21 15.87 -20.81
N PHE A 247 -16.52 14.83 -20.04
CA PHE A 247 -15.97 14.62 -18.71
C PHE A 247 -14.44 14.45 -18.73
N ASP A 248 -13.92 13.66 -19.67
CA ASP A 248 -12.47 13.46 -19.86
C ASP A 248 -11.74 14.78 -20.17
N GLN A 249 -12.35 15.64 -20.99
CA GLN A 249 -11.78 16.96 -21.28
C GLN A 249 -11.70 17.87 -20.05
N GLN A 250 -12.57 17.70 -19.05
CA GLN A 250 -12.52 18.47 -17.81
C GLN A 250 -11.25 18.14 -16.99
N PHE A 251 -10.87 16.86 -16.91
CA PHE A 251 -9.62 16.47 -16.25
C PHE A 251 -8.40 17.12 -16.90
N LEU A 252 -8.34 17.10 -18.23
CA LEU A 252 -7.23 17.70 -18.99
C LEU A 252 -7.12 19.22 -18.78
N GLN A 253 -8.25 19.92 -18.61
CA GLN A 253 -8.28 21.36 -18.37
C GLN A 253 -7.86 21.74 -16.94
N ASN A 254 -8.13 20.88 -15.97
CA ASN A 254 -7.75 21.10 -14.58
C ASN A 254 -6.24 20.91 -14.40
N ASP A 255 -5.64 19.92 -15.05
CA ASP A 255 -4.19 19.69 -15.06
C ASP A 255 -3.40 20.82 -15.75
N ALA A 256 -3.97 21.47 -16.77
CA ALA A 256 -3.30 22.58 -17.46
C ALA A 256 -3.24 23.87 -16.62
N LYS A 257 -3.93 23.91 -15.47
CA LYS A 257 -4.02 25.07 -14.58
C LYS A 257 -3.31 24.86 -13.23
N SER A 258 -2.88 23.64 -12.92
CA SER A 258 -2.07 23.28 -11.74
C SER A 258 -0.59 23.33 -12.06
#